data_AF-A0A9P1G9Z1-F1
#
_entry.id   AF-A0A9P1G9Z1-F1
#
_cell.length_a   1.000
_cell.length_b   1.000
_cell.length_c   1.000
_cell.angle_alpha   90.00
_cell.angle_beta   90.00
_cell.angle_gamma   90.00
#
_symmetry.space_group_name_H-M   'P 1'
#
loop_
_entity.id
_entity.type
_entity.pdbx_description
1 polymer ?
#
loop_
_entity_poly.entity_id
_entity_poly.type
_entity_poly.pdbx_seq_one_letter_code
_entity_poly.pdbx_strand_id
1 'polypeptide(L)'
;TRAHIRFGLGNCKKRPQSEICAKNQPRHFLQPLGYQLILCGHSLGAGTACCLSKILHDRLFYTRPHMLRCFAYATPPCLDKNTALSMVPYTTSVVHHDDFVTRASLYNAKLMSTIWKEAKRLMDDDEFEECDPLSVVHRLQRIVKLDPKDDLFVAGRVVFVYKLGYPRRRDPVQYKATTKDGTLSRLRCFSFSRTSLTDHSCSRYIAALEQVASRLIGTTGRSAEEFQPWGEDKQIGPQDAPHCNIFFEDTRFSSPQPLPCGPPVTPVLPTLLTSRQPQGLHDGKSQC
;
A
#
# COMPACT_ATOMS: atom_id res chain seq x y z
N THR A 1 -39.70 -25.29 -1.13
CA THR A 1 -38.90 -26.31 -1.85
C THR A 1 -37.43 -26.12 -1.49
N ARG A 2 -36.91 -26.88 -0.51
CA ARG A 2 -35.50 -26.76 -0.04
C ARG A 2 -34.61 -27.63 -0.93
N ALA A 3 -33.67 -27.02 -1.65
CA ALA A 3 -32.63 -27.76 -2.37
C ALA A 3 -31.47 -28.08 -1.42
N HIS A 4 -31.29 -29.35 -1.09
CA HIS A 4 -30.09 -29.85 -0.43
C HIS A 4 -28.98 -30.03 -1.47
N ILE A 5 -27.84 -29.35 -1.28
CA ILE A 5 -26.63 -29.58 -2.08
C ILE A 5 -25.77 -30.61 -1.34
N ARG A 6 -25.64 -31.82 -1.89
CA ARG A 6 -24.67 -32.84 -1.45
C ARG A 6 -23.38 -32.67 -2.24
N PHE A 7 -22.27 -32.44 -1.57
CA PHE A 7 -20.93 -32.64 -2.15
C PHE A 7 -20.54 -34.11 -1.98
N GLY A 8 -20.75 -34.90 -3.03
CA GLY A 8 -20.28 -36.29 -3.08
C GLY A 8 -18.86 -36.36 -3.64
N LEU A 9 -17.89 -36.73 -2.80
CA LEU A 9 -16.60 -37.28 -3.25
C LEU A 9 -16.84 -38.74 -3.67
N GLY A 10 -17.28 -38.94 -4.90
CA GLY A 10 -17.50 -40.26 -5.49
C GLY A 10 -16.59 -40.45 -6.71
N ASN A 11 -15.78 -41.51 -6.68
CA ASN A 11 -14.91 -41.97 -7.76
C ASN A 11 -15.62 -41.96 -9.13
N CYS A 12 -15.25 -41.02 -10.00
CA CYS A 12 -15.85 -40.87 -11.32
C CYS A 12 -14.87 -41.29 -12.41
N LYS A 13 -15.25 -42.34 -13.16
CA LYS A 13 -14.62 -42.72 -14.44
C LYS A 13 -14.53 -41.49 -15.35
N LYS A 14 -13.37 -41.30 -15.98
CA LYS A 14 -13.01 -40.16 -16.84
C LYS A 14 -14.09 -39.89 -17.90
N ARG A 15 -14.96 -38.91 -17.68
CA ARG A 15 -15.73 -38.26 -18.73
C ARG A 15 -14.87 -37.17 -19.38
N PRO A 16 -15.02 -36.92 -20.69
CA PRO A 16 -14.26 -35.88 -21.38
C PRO A 16 -14.50 -34.52 -20.71
N GLN A 17 -13.41 -33.88 -20.32
CA GLN A 17 -13.37 -32.71 -19.44
C GLN A 17 -13.97 -31.43 -20.07
N SER A 18 -14.22 -31.45 -21.39
CA SER A 18 -14.69 -30.31 -22.17
C SER A 18 -16.19 -30.03 -22.07
N GLU A 19 -17.05 -31.03 -21.85
CA GLU A 19 -18.51 -30.81 -21.85
C GLU A 19 -19.13 -30.52 -20.47
N ILE A 20 -18.52 -31.00 -19.39
CA ILE A 20 -19.04 -30.79 -18.02
C ILE A 20 -18.71 -29.38 -17.51
N CYS A 21 -17.63 -28.77 -18.03
CA CYS A 21 -17.16 -27.47 -17.57
C CYS A 21 -17.96 -26.29 -18.14
N ALA A 22 -18.66 -26.47 -19.27
CA ALA A 22 -19.46 -25.41 -19.90
C ALA A 22 -20.84 -25.25 -19.24
N LYS A 23 -21.52 -26.33 -18.86
CA LYS A 23 -22.89 -26.28 -18.32
C LYS A 23 -23.01 -25.82 -16.86
N ASN A 24 -21.91 -25.82 -16.11
CA ASN A 24 -21.88 -25.46 -14.69
C ASN A 24 -21.06 -24.21 -14.38
N GLN A 25 -20.81 -23.33 -15.36
CA GLN A 25 -20.21 -22.03 -15.05
C GLN A 25 -21.23 -21.15 -14.33
N PRO A 26 -20.87 -20.51 -13.19
CA PRO A 26 -21.76 -19.59 -12.46
C PRO A 26 -22.34 -18.46 -13.34
N ARG A 27 -21.64 -18.15 -14.45
CA ARG A 27 -22.12 -17.29 -15.54
C ARG A 27 -23.56 -17.63 -15.95
N HIS A 28 -23.91 -18.91 -16.11
CA HIS A 28 -25.22 -19.27 -16.62
C HIS A 28 -26.38 -19.03 -15.64
N PHE A 29 -26.12 -18.93 -14.33
CA PHE A 29 -27.19 -18.74 -13.35
C PHE A 29 -27.36 -17.27 -12.93
N LEU A 30 -26.27 -16.57 -12.64
CA LEU A 30 -26.36 -15.21 -12.09
C LEU A 30 -26.51 -14.14 -13.19
N GLN A 31 -25.90 -14.38 -14.34
CA GLN A 31 -25.79 -13.40 -15.42
C GLN A 31 -27.12 -13.10 -16.13
N PRO A 32 -28.01 -14.08 -16.40
CA PRO A 32 -29.32 -13.81 -17.00
C PRO A 32 -30.30 -13.13 -16.02
N LEU A 33 -30.10 -13.32 -14.71
CA LEU A 33 -30.97 -12.78 -13.67
C LEU A 33 -30.60 -11.35 -13.26
N GLY A 34 -29.52 -10.79 -13.80
CA GLY A 34 -29.10 -9.41 -13.52
C GLY A 34 -28.57 -9.17 -12.11
N TYR A 35 -28.26 -10.21 -11.34
CA TYR A 35 -27.75 -10.06 -9.97
C TYR A 35 -26.32 -9.51 -9.93
N GLN A 36 -26.09 -8.59 -9.00
CA GLN A 36 -24.75 -8.13 -8.64
C GLN A 36 -24.16 -9.04 -7.56
N LEU A 37 -22.92 -9.51 -7.76
CA LEU A 37 -22.18 -10.27 -6.77
C LEU A 37 -21.34 -9.33 -5.91
N ILE A 38 -21.56 -9.37 -4.60
CA ILE A 38 -20.79 -8.60 -3.61
C ILE A 38 -19.97 -9.57 -2.75
N LEU A 39 -18.66 -9.39 -2.75
CA LEU A 39 -17.73 -10.10 -1.90
C LEU A 39 -17.30 -9.17 -0.78
N CYS A 40 -17.26 -9.68 0.45
CA CYS A 40 -16.72 -8.92 1.57
C CYS A 40 -15.94 -9.83 2.50
N GLY A 41 -15.04 -9.23 3.27
CA GLY A 41 -14.28 -9.94 4.28
C GLY A 41 -13.52 -8.99 5.17
N HIS A 42 -13.06 -9.50 6.29
CA HIS A 42 -12.21 -8.79 7.25
C HIS A 42 -10.87 -9.53 7.40
N SER A 43 -9.76 -8.81 7.53
CA SER A 43 -8.43 -9.39 7.77
C SER A 43 -8.04 -10.43 6.69
N LEU A 44 -7.67 -11.65 7.07
CA LEU A 44 -7.43 -12.75 6.13
C LEU A 44 -8.63 -12.99 5.18
N GLY A 45 -9.86 -12.86 5.67
CA GLY A 45 -11.06 -12.97 4.85
C GLY A 45 -11.15 -11.87 3.80
N ALA A 46 -10.64 -10.66 4.10
CA ALA A 46 -10.58 -9.55 3.15
C ALA A 46 -9.55 -9.82 2.04
N GLY A 47 -8.37 -10.32 2.39
CA GLY A 47 -7.36 -10.76 1.41
C GLY A 47 -7.89 -11.87 0.51
N THR A 48 -8.60 -12.84 1.10
CA THR A 48 -9.25 -13.94 0.36
C THR A 48 -10.33 -13.42 -0.58
N ALA A 49 -11.18 -12.51 -0.11
CA ALA A 49 -12.22 -11.86 -0.93
C ALA A 49 -11.60 -11.10 -2.11
N CYS A 50 -10.47 -10.43 -1.92
CA CYS A 50 -9.76 -9.74 -2.99
C CYS A 50 -9.23 -10.72 -4.06
N CYS A 51 -8.51 -11.77 -3.64
CA CYS A 51 -8.01 -12.79 -4.56
C CYS A 51 -9.14 -13.46 -5.35
N LEU A 52 -10.23 -13.83 -4.67
CA LEU A 52 -11.41 -14.40 -5.32
C LEU A 52 -12.07 -13.40 -6.29
N SER A 53 -12.19 -12.13 -5.89
CA SER A 53 -12.73 -11.08 -6.76
C SER A 53 -11.91 -10.93 -8.04
N LYS A 54 -10.58 -10.98 -7.96
CA LYS A 54 -9.73 -10.91 -9.15
C LYS A 54 -9.96 -12.11 -10.07
N ILE A 55 -9.98 -13.32 -9.52
CA ILE A 55 -10.23 -14.55 -10.29
C ILE A 55 -11.60 -14.50 -10.97
N LEU A 56 -12.65 -14.09 -10.25
CA LEU A 56 -14.00 -13.99 -10.81
C LEU A 56 -14.12 -12.85 -11.82
N HIS A 57 -13.46 -11.72 -11.58
CA HIS A 57 -13.41 -10.64 -12.56
C HIS A 57 -12.83 -11.13 -13.89
N ASP A 58 -11.61 -11.68 -13.86
CA ASP A 58 -10.92 -12.10 -15.08
C ASP A 58 -11.66 -13.22 -15.80
N ARG A 59 -12.21 -14.18 -15.04
CA ARG A 59 -12.85 -15.35 -15.62
C ARG A 59 -14.29 -15.13 -15.99
N LEU A 60 -15.03 -14.27 -15.28
CA LEU A 60 -16.49 -14.19 -15.40
C LEU A 60 -17.04 -12.80 -15.70
N PHE A 61 -16.44 -11.75 -15.15
CA PHE A 61 -17.01 -10.40 -15.17
C PHE A 61 -16.18 -9.35 -15.93
N TYR A 62 -15.14 -9.73 -16.66
CA TYR A 62 -14.26 -8.81 -17.40
C TYR A 62 -15.03 -7.88 -18.35
N THR A 63 -16.09 -8.37 -19.01
CA THR A 63 -16.93 -7.57 -19.91
C THR A 63 -18.02 -6.76 -19.19
N ARG A 64 -18.24 -7.00 -17.89
CA ARG A 64 -19.28 -6.36 -17.06
C ARG A 64 -18.78 -6.13 -15.63
N PRO A 65 -17.75 -5.28 -15.43
CA PRO A 65 -17.13 -5.08 -14.12
C PRO A 65 -18.12 -4.55 -13.06
N HIS A 66 -19.20 -3.88 -13.47
CA HIS A 66 -20.25 -3.37 -12.56
C HIS A 66 -21.05 -4.48 -11.85
N MET A 67 -21.06 -5.71 -12.36
CA MET A 67 -21.76 -6.85 -11.74
C MET A 67 -20.98 -7.48 -10.58
N LEU A 68 -19.73 -7.04 -10.35
CA LEU A 68 -18.90 -7.53 -9.26
C LEU A 68 -18.48 -6.36 -8.37
N ARG A 69 -18.62 -6.52 -7.05
CA ARG A 69 -18.08 -5.57 -6.06
C ARG A 69 -17.36 -6.32 -4.97
N CYS A 70 -16.28 -5.73 -4.47
CA CYS A 70 -15.55 -6.22 -3.31
C CYS A 70 -15.38 -5.13 -2.27
N PHE A 71 -15.76 -5.40 -1.02
CA PHE A 71 -15.54 -4.54 0.13
C PHE A 71 -14.67 -5.27 1.16
N ALA A 72 -13.41 -4.85 1.24
CA ALA A 72 -12.38 -5.58 1.95
C ALA A 72 -11.90 -4.75 3.15
N TYR A 73 -12.12 -5.23 4.37
CA TYR A 73 -11.82 -4.49 5.59
C TYR A 73 -10.56 -5.04 6.24
N ALA A 74 -9.64 -4.18 6.67
CA ALA A 74 -8.37 -4.62 7.23
C ALA A 74 -7.59 -5.55 6.28
N THR A 75 -7.67 -5.27 4.98
CA THR A 75 -7.07 -6.12 3.93
C THR A 75 -5.54 -6.14 4.05
N PRO A 76 -4.91 -7.30 4.24
CA PRO A 76 -3.46 -7.39 4.15
C PRO A 76 -3.02 -7.12 2.69
N PRO A 77 -1.84 -6.53 2.48
CA PRO A 77 -1.24 -6.46 1.16
C PRO A 77 -0.96 -7.87 0.64
N CYS A 78 -1.73 -8.31 -0.36
CA CYS A 78 -1.71 -9.70 -0.85
C CYS A 78 -1.52 -9.84 -2.37
N LEU A 79 -1.37 -8.73 -3.09
CA LEU A 79 -1.27 -8.71 -4.55
C LEU A 79 -0.07 -7.88 -4.99
N ASP A 80 0.50 -8.18 -6.16
CA ASP A 80 1.47 -7.29 -6.78
C ASP A 80 0.83 -5.94 -7.16
N LYS A 81 1.68 -4.95 -7.41
CA LYS A 81 1.27 -3.57 -7.71
C LYS A 81 0.25 -3.49 -8.85
N ASN A 82 0.51 -4.17 -9.97
CA ASN A 82 -0.32 -4.06 -11.17
C ASN A 82 -1.68 -4.72 -10.95
N THR A 83 -1.69 -5.88 -10.30
CA THR A 83 -2.92 -6.59 -9.93
C THR A 83 -3.75 -5.75 -8.96
N ALA A 84 -3.15 -5.20 -7.91
CA ALA A 84 -3.86 -4.35 -6.95
C ALA A 84 -4.50 -3.12 -7.61
N LEU A 85 -3.77 -2.44 -8.51
CA LEU A 85 -4.27 -1.28 -9.26
C LEU A 85 -5.37 -1.64 -10.25
N SER A 86 -5.28 -2.80 -10.91
CA SER A 86 -6.32 -3.26 -11.84
C SER A 86 -7.68 -3.49 -11.17
N MET A 87 -7.70 -3.66 -9.84
CA MET A 87 -8.90 -3.91 -9.05
C MET A 87 -9.63 -2.64 -8.59
N VAL A 88 -9.08 -1.45 -8.81
CA VAL A 88 -9.67 -0.15 -8.42
C VAL A 88 -11.13 0.03 -8.86
N PRO A 89 -11.56 -0.42 -10.07
CA PRO A 89 -12.94 -0.21 -10.51
C PRO A 89 -14.00 -0.94 -9.68
N TYR A 90 -13.67 -2.07 -9.07
CA TYR A 90 -14.66 -2.94 -8.41
C TYR A 90 -14.32 -3.32 -6.96
N THR A 91 -13.10 -3.05 -6.50
CA THR A 91 -12.66 -3.37 -5.13
C THR A 91 -12.43 -2.09 -4.33
N THR A 92 -13.01 -2.04 -3.15
CA THR A 92 -12.80 -0.99 -2.15
C THR A 92 -12.25 -1.64 -0.89
N SER A 93 -10.98 -1.38 -0.60
CA SER A 93 -10.34 -1.77 0.66
C SER A 93 -10.47 -0.64 1.67
N VAL A 94 -10.91 -0.95 2.89
CA VAL A 94 -10.97 0.00 4.00
C VAL A 94 -9.82 -0.29 4.94
N VAL A 95 -9.08 0.76 5.28
CA VAL A 95 -7.97 0.74 6.23
C VAL A 95 -8.31 1.67 7.39
N HIS A 96 -8.21 1.16 8.61
CA HIS A 96 -8.51 1.91 9.81
C HIS A 96 -7.23 2.26 10.56
N HIS A 97 -6.94 3.56 10.62
CA HIS A 97 -5.94 4.18 11.48
C HIS A 97 -4.61 3.41 11.47
N ASP A 98 -4.11 2.96 12.62
CA ASP A 98 -2.83 2.26 12.77
C ASP A 98 -2.93 0.73 12.71
N ASP A 99 -3.98 0.19 12.08
CA ASP A 99 -4.15 -1.25 11.86
C ASP A 99 -2.90 -1.87 11.21
N PHE A 100 -2.28 -2.80 11.94
CA PHE A 100 -1.03 -3.43 11.54
C PHE A 100 -1.18 -4.38 10.32
N VAL A 101 -2.34 -5.02 10.14
CA VAL A 101 -2.53 -6.04 9.09
C VAL A 101 -2.43 -5.41 7.71
N THR A 102 -3.01 -4.22 7.56
CA THR A 102 -2.97 -3.44 6.31
C THR A 102 -1.57 -2.95 5.94
N ARG A 103 -0.64 -3.01 6.90
CA ARG A 103 0.77 -2.63 6.76
C ARG A 103 1.71 -3.83 6.70
N ALA A 104 1.20 -5.06 6.76
CA ALA A 104 2.02 -6.27 6.77
C ALA A 104 2.53 -6.65 5.35
N SER A 105 3.11 -5.69 4.62
CA SER A 105 3.70 -5.93 3.30
C SER A 105 4.94 -6.82 3.40
N LEU A 106 5.41 -7.34 2.26
CA LEU A 106 6.61 -8.17 2.27
C LEU A 106 7.83 -7.38 2.74
N TYR A 107 7.89 -6.09 2.37
CA TYR A 107 8.90 -5.17 2.90
C TYR A 107 8.83 -5.08 4.42
N ASN A 108 7.65 -4.81 4.97
CA ASN A 108 7.47 -4.66 6.41
C ASN A 108 7.70 -5.97 7.18
N ALA A 109 7.31 -7.12 6.62
CA ALA A 109 7.59 -8.43 7.21
C ALA A 109 9.11 -8.70 7.27
N LYS A 110 9.86 -8.37 6.20
CA LYS A 110 11.33 -8.46 6.19
C LYS A 110 11.95 -7.51 7.21
N LEU A 111 11.49 -6.26 7.26
CA LEU A 111 11.95 -5.27 8.23
C LEU A 111 11.75 -5.75 9.66
N MET A 112 10.56 -6.26 9.97
CA MET A 112 10.24 -6.82 11.28
C MET A 112 11.11 -8.02 11.64
N SER A 113 11.37 -8.93 10.69
CA SER A 113 12.27 -10.06 10.91
C SER A 113 13.70 -9.61 11.21
N THR A 114 14.19 -8.60 10.50
CA THR A 114 15.52 -8.03 10.75
C THR A 114 15.59 -7.33 12.11
N ILE A 115 14.60 -6.50 12.46
CA ILE A 115 14.50 -5.87 13.78
C ILE A 115 14.55 -6.92 14.89
N TRP A 116 13.78 -7.99 14.75
CA TRP A 116 13.73 -9.05 15.75
C TRP A 116 15.08 -9.77 15.93
N LYS A 117 15.78 -10.03 14.83
CA LYS A 117 17.11 -10.66 14.87
C LYS A 117 18.14 -9.78 15.57
N GLU A 118 18.15 -8.48 15.27
CA GLU A 118 19.08 -7.54 15.91
C GLU A 118 18.73 -7.30 17.37
N ALA A 119 17.44 -7.16 17.70
CA ALA A 119 17.00 -7.05 19.09
C ALA A 119 17.41 -8.29 19.91
N LYS A 120 17.26 -9.49 19.35
CA LYS A 120 17.72 -10.73 19.99
C LYS A 120 19.24 -10.71 20.19
N ARG A 121 20.02 -10.29 19.19
CA ARG A 121 21.49 -10.19 19.30
C ARG A 121 21.90 -9.27 20.45
N LEU A 122 21.27 -8.11 20.57
CA LEU A 122 21.54 -7.15 21.65
C LEU A 122 21.11 -7.67 23.03
N MET A 123 20.02 -8.46 23.11
CA MET A 123 19.61 -9.12 24.35
C MET A 123 20.55 -10.25 24.76
N ASP A 124 21.16 -10.94 23.79
CA ASP A 124 22.11 -12.02 24.05
C ASP A 124 23.52 -11.49 24.45
N ASP A 125 23.85 -10.24 24.10
CA ASP A 125 25.19 -9.65 24.29
C ASP A 125 25.39 -8.92 25.65
N ASP A 126 24.39 -8.86 26.55
CA ASP A 126 24.38 -8.10 27.85
C ASP A 126 24.78 -6.59 27.77
N GLU A 127 25.23 -6.10 26.62
CA GLU A 127 25.53 -4.70 26.34
C GLU A 127 24.27 -3.97 25.83
N PHE A 128 23.34 -3.69 26.74
CA PHE A 128 22.26 -2.76 26.45
C PHE A 128 22.76 -1.32 26.65
N GLU A 129 23.46 -0.77 25.65
CA GLU A 129 23.44 0.68 25.47
C GLU A 129 21.99 1.10 25.16
N GLU A 130 21.55 2.19 25.76
CA GLU A 130 20.22 2.77 25.60
C GLU A 130 20.06 3.32 24.16
N CYS A 131 19.86 2.42 23.20
CA CYS A 131 19.65 2.78 21.80
C CYS A 131 18.24 3.32 21.62
N ASP A 132 18.12 4.55 21.10
CA ASP A 132 16.84 5.11 20.65
C ASP A 132 16.19 4.16 19.62
N PRO A 133 14.99 3.60 19.89
CA PRO A 133 14.32 2.65 19.01
C PRO A 133 14.12 3.17 17.57
N LEU A 134 13.95 4.49 17.40
CA LEU A 134 13.82 5.11 16.09
C LEU A 134 15.12 5.04 15.30
N SER A 135 16.25 5.33 15.94
CA SER A 135 17.58 5.21 15.32
C SER A 135 17.86 3.79 14.81
N VAL A 136 17.43 2.76 15.55
CA VAL A 136 17.56 1.34 15.17
C VAL A 136 16.70 1.05 13.95
N VAL A 137 15.43 1.44 13.95
CA VAL A 137 14.54 1.25 12.79
C VAL A 137 15.10 1.95 11.55
N HIS A 138 15.59 3.18 11.67
CA HIS A 138 16.21 3.93 10.56
C HIS A 138 17.49 3.26 10.02
N ARG A 139 18.28 2.63 10.89
CA ARG A 139 19.47 1.87 10.49
C ARG A 139 19.08 0.60 9.74
N LEU A 140 18.06 -0.12 10.21
CA LEU A 140 17.62 -1.38 9.62
C LEU A 140 16.84 -1.19 8.31
N GLN A 141 16.09 -0.11 8.16
CA GLN A 141 15.45 0.26 6.89
C GLN A 141 16.47 0.48 5.77
N ARG A 142 17.68 0.97 6.08
CA ARG A 142 18.77 1.10 5.09
C ARG A 142 19.35 -0.25 4.65
N ILE A 143 19.26 -1.26 5.51
CA ILE A 143 19.74 -2.63 5.27
C ILE A 143 18.71 -3.42 4.48
N VAL A 144 17.43 -3.26 4.82
CA VAL A 144 16.32 -3.95 4.14
C VAL A 144 16.05 -3.26 2.81
N LYS A 145 16.70 -3.75 1.76
CA LYS A 145 16.39 -3.38 0.38
C LYS A 145 15.41 -4.40 -0.20
N LEU A 146 14.14 -4.01 -0.32
CA LEU A 146 13.21 -4.69 -1.23
C LEU A 146 12.97 -3.77 -2.41
N ASP A 147 13.08 -4.29 -3.62
CA ASP A 147 12.62 -3.55 -4.79
C ASP A 147 11.10 -3.35 -4.64
N PRO A 148 10.56 -2.14 -4.78
CA PRO A 148 9.12 -1.90 -4.72
C PRO A 148 8.28 -2.79 -5.64
N LYS A 149 8.87 -3.33 -6.71
CA LYS A 149 8.20 -4.29 -7.61
C LYS A 149 7.95 -5.66 -6.97
N ASP A 150 8.75 -6.01 -5.96
CA ASP A 150 8.70 -7.29 -5.24
C ASP A 150 7.84 -7.17 -3.97
N ASP A 151 7.27 -6.01 -3.69
CA ASP A 151 6.37 -5.81 -2.54
C ASP A 151 4.92 -6.17 -2.87
N LEU A 152 4.11 -6.33 -1.83
CA LEU A 152 2.69 -6.58 -1.93
C LEU A 152 1.90 -5.31 -1.58
N PHE A 153 0.73 -5.17 -2.20
CA PHE A 153 -0.11 -3.99 -2.15
C PHE A 153 -1.53 -4.36 -1.74
N VAL A 154 -2.19 -3.42 -1.07
CA VAL A 154 -3.61 -3.52 -0.72
C VAL A 154 -4.45 -3.37 -1.98
N ALA A 155 -5.44 -4.24 -2.16
CA ALA A 155 -6.20 -4.32 -3.40
C ALA A 155 -7.15 -3.12 -3.62
N GLY A 156 -7.17 -2.58 -4.83
CA GLY A 156 -8.18 -1.66 -5.31
C GLY A 156 -8.12 -0.25 -4.73
N ARG A 157 -9.28 0.41 -4.67
CA ARG A 157 -9.43 1.73 -4.05
C ARG A 157 -9.29 1.57 -2.54
N VAL A 158 -8.36 2.30 -1.94
CA VAL A 158 -8.16 2.34 -0.49
C VAL A 158 -8.91 3.52 0.09
N VAL A 159 -9.82 3.25 1.03
CA VAL A 159 -10.46 4.24 1.90
C VAL A 159 -9.73 4.20 3.24
N PHE A 160 -8.95 5.24 3.52
CA PHE A 160 -8.20 5.35 4.76
C PHE A 160 -9.02 6.16 5.77
N VAL A 161 -9.46 5.50 6.84
CA VAL A 161 -10.25 6.08 7.94
C VAL A 161 -9.34 6.32 9.14
N TYR A 162 -9.23 7.55 9.61
CA TYR A 162 -8.25 7.91 10.65
C TYR A 162 -8.85 8.86 11.69
N LYS A 163 -8.28 8.84 12.89
CA LYS A 163 -8.65 9.73 14.00
C LYS A 163 -8.03 11.12 13.78
N LEU A 164 -8.81 12.18 13.98
CA LEU A 164 -8.35 13.56 13.97
C LEU A 164 -8.04 14.01 15.41
N GLY A 165 -6.77 14.32 15.69
CA GLY A 165 -6.29 14.80 16.99
C GLY A 165 -6.28 13.75 18.11
N TYR A 166 -5.52 14.04 19.19
CA TYR A 166 -5.70 13.32 20.44
C TYR A 166 -6.98 13.81 21.12
N PRO A 167 -7.85 12.92 21.61
CA PRO A 167 -8.96 13.35 22.42
C PRO A 167 -8.40 14.06 23.67
N ARG A 168 -8.61 15.37 23.77
CA ARG A 168 -8.60 16.01 25.09
C ARG A 168 -9.66 15.30 25.92
N ARG A 169 -9.48 15.18 27.24
CA ARG A 169 -10.26 14.32 28.17
C ARG A 169 -11.80 14.37 28.04
N ARG A 170 -12.39 15.28 27.27
CA ARG A 170 -13.83 15.44 27.06
C ARG A 170 -14.30 15.48 25.59
N ASP A 171 -13.39 15.53 24.61
CA ASP A 171 -13.80 15.65 23.22
C ASP A 171 -14.05 14.26 22.60
N PRO A 172 -15.17 14.07 21.89
CA PRO A 172 -15.46 12.82 21.21
C PRO A 172 -14.40 12.57 20.13
N VAL A 173 -13.95 11.32 19.99
CA VAL A 173 -13.03 10.92 18.92
C VAL A 173 -13.69 11.20 17.58
N GLN A 174 -13.09 12.06 16.77
CA GLN A 174 -13.58 12.35 15.42
C GLN A 174 -12.81 11.53 14.40
N TYR A 175 -13.51 10.73 13.60
CA TYR A 175 -12.93 10.08 12.43
C TYR A 175 -13.04 10.97 11.19
N LYS A 176 -12.06 10.88 10.30
CA LYS A 176 -12.12 11.36 8.91
C LYS A 176 -11.79 10.22 7.97
N ALA A 177 -12.21 10.33 6.72
CA ALA A 177 -11.84 9.40 5.66
C ALA A 177 -11.19 10.15 4.49
N THR A 178 -10.39 9.42 3.72
CA THR A 178 -9.79 9.90 2.47
C THR A 178 -9.53 8.70 1.58
N THR A 179 -9.33 8.93 0.28
CA THR A 179 -9.19 7.84 -0.69
C THR A 179 -7.92 7.96 -1.51
N LYS A 180 -7.22 6.83 -1.68
CA LYS A 180 -6.12 6.63 -2.64
C LYS A 180 -6.26 5.22 -3.22
N ASP A 181 -5.27 4.75 -3.96
CA ASP A 181 -5.14 3.34 -4.32
C ASP A 181 -4.17 2.61 -3.36
N GLY A 182 -3.93 1.33 -3.64
CA GLY A 182 -3.02 0.48 -2.88
C GLY A 182 -1.57 0.96 -2.80
N THR A 183 -1.15 1.94 -3.60
CA THR A 183 0.24 2.45 -3.63
C THR A 183 0.54 3.51 -2.56
N LEU A 184 -0.44 3.81 -1.69
CA LEU A 184 -0.26 4.71 -0.56
C LEU A 184 0.99 4.35 0.26
N SER A 185 2.00 5.22 0.25
CA SER A 185 3.30 5.01 0.90
C SER A 185 3.17 4.69 2.40
N ARG A 186 2.17 5.28 3.08
CA ARG A 186 1.85 5.01 4.49
C ARG A 186 1.45 3.56 4.78
N LEU A 187 0.94 2.81 3.81
CA LEU A 187 0.66 1.38 3.98
C LEU A 187 1.95 0.54 3.97
N ARG A 188 3.04 1.09 3.43
CA ARG A 188 4.37 0.46 3.45
C ARG A 188 5.23 0.97 4.60
N CYS A 189 4.71 1.88 5.42
CA CYS A 189 5.38 2.31 6.64
C CYS A 189 4.80 1.55 7.83
N PHE A 190 5.68 0.88 8.56
CA PHE A 190 5.32 0.25 9.83
C PHE A 190 5.67 1.18 10.99
N SER A 191 4.69 1.45 11.85
CA SER A 191 4.88 2.17 13.12
C SER A 191 4.19 1.38 14.23
N PHE A 192 4.90 1.13 15.32
CA PHE A 192 4.34 0.49 16.50
C PHE A 192 3.50 1.50 17.29
N SER A 193 2.19 1.44 17.12
CA SER A 193 1.25 2.15 17.99
C SER A 193 0.64 1.18 19.00
N ARG A 194 0.37 1.68 20.22
CA ARG A 194 -0.35 0.92 21.25
C ARG A 194 -1.74 0.47 20.77
N THR A 195 -2.31 1.17 19.80
CA THR A 195 -3.65 0.86 19.28
C THR A 195 -3.64 -0.04 18.07
N SER A 196 -2.48 -0.37 17.46
CA SER A 196 -2.43 -1.09 16.19
C SER A 196 -3.18 -2.43 16.19
N LEU A 197 -3.09 -3.19 17.28
CA LEU A 197 -3.85 -4.45 17.44
C LEU A 197 -5.34 -4.19 17.65
N THR A 198 -5.68 -3.16 18.43
CA THR A 198 -7.08 -2.83 18.71
C THR A 198 -7.79 -2.21 17.51
N ASP A 199 -7.09 -1.40 16.72
CA ASP A 199 -7.59 -0.76 15.51
C ASP A 199 -7.89 -1.79 14.41
N HIS A 200 -7.25 -2.97 14.47
CA HIS A 200 -7.56 -4.12 13.61
C HIS A 200 -8.91 -4.78 13.93
N SER A 201 -9.54 -4.51 15.07
CA SER A 201 -10.79 -5.20 15.42
C SER A 201 -11.97 -4.74 14.55
N CYS A 202 -12.82 -5.69 14.18
CA CYS A 202 -14.02 -5.42 13.37
C CYS A 202 -14.94 -4.36 14.02
N SER A 203 -15.10 -4.38 15.34
CA SER A 203 -15.90 -3.40 16.07
C SER A 203 -15.36 -1.96 15.93
N ARG A 204 -14.04 -1.78 15.85
CA ARG A 204 -13.43 -0.46 15.61
C ARG A 204 -13.66 0.01 14.18
N TYR A 205 -13.54 -0.88 13.20
CA TYR A 205 -13.91 -0.57 11.81
C TYR A 205 -15.37 -0.13 11.69
N ILE A 206 -16.30 -0.87 12.31
CA ILE A 206 -17.72 -0.53 12.32
C ILE A 206 -17.93 0.85 12.94
N ALA A 207 -17.43 1.07 14.16
CA ALA A 207 -17.62 2.36 14.86
C ALA A 207 -17.03 3.54 14.08
N ALA A 208 -15.86 3.37 13.47
CA ALA A 208 -15.23 4.42 12.67
C ALA A 208 -16.02 4.71 11.38
N LEU A 209 -16.48 3.65 10.69
CA LEU A 209 -17.27 3.78 9.48
C LEU A 209 -18.66 4.35 9.74
N GLU A 210 -19.32 3.97 10.84
CA GLU A 210 -20.61 4.54 11.24
C GLU A 210 -20.50 6.05 11.44
N GLN A 211 -19.44 6.53 12.09
CA GLN A 211 -19.24 7.97 12.26
C GLN A 211 -19.01 8.71 10.95
N VAL A 212 -18.21 8.14 10.04
CA VAL A 212 -17.97 8.74 8.72
C VAL A 212 -19.25 8.69 7.87
N ALA A 213 -19.92 7.54 7.83
CA ALA A 213 -21.15 7.34 7.05
C ALA A 213 -22.31 8.20 7.56
N SER A 214 -22.48 8.34 8.88
CA SER A 214 -23.54 9.17 9.45
C SER A 214 -23.42 10.64 9.04
N ARG A 215 -22.20 11.14 8.84
CA ARG A 215 -21.99 12.50 8.33
C ARG A 215 -22.37 12.63 6.87
N LEU A 216 -22.03 11.63 6.05
CA LEU A 216 -22.40 11.59 4.63
C LEU A 216 -23.92 11.50 4.42
N ILE A 217 -24.61 10.73 5.26
CA ILE A 217 -26.07 10.50 5.16
C ILE A 217 -26.86 11.66 5.81
N GLY A 218 -26.34 12.26 6.90
CA GLY A 218 -26.98 13.32 7.65
C GLY A 218 -26.87 14.72 7.03
N THR A 219 -25.98 14.93 6.06
CA THR A 219 -25.91 16.19 5.30
C THR A 219 -26.97 16.23 4.20
N THR A 220 -28.02 17.02 4.42
CA THR A 220 -29.05 17.43 3.46
C THR A 220 -28.50 18.34 2.34
N GLY A 221 -27.51 17.85 1.57
CA GLY A 221 -27.02 18.51 0.36
C GLY A 221 -25.60 19.09 0.39
N ARG A 222 -24.75 18.73 1.37
CA ARG A 222 -23.29 18.91 1.18
C ARG A 222 -22.75 17.68 0.45
N SER A 223 -22.15 17.94 -0.71
CA SER A 223 -21.65 16.94 -1.64
C SER A 223 -20.42 16.21 -1.09
N ALA A 224 -19.93 15.23 -1.85
CA ALA A 224 -18.82 14.30 -1.62
C ALA A 224 -17.43 14.89 -1.22
N GLU A 225 -17.37 16.12 -0.71
CA GLU A 225 -16.17 16.81 -0.23
C GLU A 225 -15.50 16.09 0.96
N GLU A 226 -16.16 15.16 1.66
CA GLU A 226 -15.55 14.41 2.77
C GLU A 226 -14.66 13.24 2.31
N PHE A 227 -14.84 12.74 1.07
CA PHE A 227 -13.90 11.81 0.42
C PHE A 227 -12.98 12.58 -0.52
N GLN A 228 -12.26 13.57 -0.01
CA GLN A 228 -11.23 14.21 -0.84
C GLN A 228 -10.24 13.13 -1.30
N PRO A 229 -9.85 13.14 -2.59
CA PRO A 229 -8.67 12.42 -3.04
C PRO A 229 -7.55 12.73 -2.07
N TRP A 230 -6.78 11.72 -1.68
CA TRP A 230 -5.62 11.94 -0.82
C TRP A 230 -4.73 12.99 -1.49
N GLY A 231 -4.68 14.19 -0.91
CA GLY A 231 -3.78 15.24 -1.37
C GLY A 231 -2.36 14.75 -1.12
N GLU A 232 -1.54 14.64 -2.16
CA GLU A 232 -0.11 14.47 -1.96
C GLU A 232 0.38 15.65 -1.12
N ASP A 233 1.13 15.34 -0.06
CA ASP A 233 1.38 16.17 1.12
C ASP A 233 1.39 17.69 0.86
N LYS A 234 0.23 18.33 1.00
CA LYS A 234 0.24 19.69 1.57
C LYS A 234 0.58 19.48 3.02
N GLN A 235 1.84 19.73 3.38
CA GLN A 235 2.39 19.66 4.73
C GLN A 235 1.29 19.82 5.79
N ILE A 236 0.74 18.70 6.25
CA ILE A 236 -0.16 18.73 7.39
C ILE A 236 0.76 19.15 8.53
N GLY A 237 0.54 20.35 9.07
CA GLY A 237 1.38 20.87 10.14
C GLY A 237 1.50 19.82 11.26
N PRO A 238 2.62 19.80 12.01
CA PRO A 238 2.91 18.76 13.01
C PRO A 238 1.81 18.59 14.09
N GLN A 239 0.84 19.50 14.17
CA GLN A 239 -0.28 19.47 15.10
C GLN A 239 -1.56 18.81 14.55
N ASP A 240 -1.72 18.75 13.22
CA ASP A 240 -2.89 18.15 12.54
C ASP A 240 -2.56 16.80 11.90
N ALA A 241 -1.28 16.43 11.86
CA ALA A 241 -0.85 15.14 11.35
C ALA A 241 -1.32 14.04 12.33
N PRO A 242 -2.02 12.99 11.87
CA PRO A 242 -2.23 11.82 12.71
C PRO A 242 -0.85 11.33 13.16
N HIS A 243 -0.71 10.95 14.44
CA HIS A 243 0.54 10.61 15.14
C HIS A 243 1.35 9.41 14.59
N CYS A 244 1.33 9.18 13.28
CA CYS A 244 2.51 8.71 12.57
C CYS A 244 3.58 9.82 12.63
N ASN A 245 4.33 9.89 13.72
CA ASN A 245 5.56 10.68 13.85
C ASN A 245 6.69 10.10 12.96
N ILE A 246 6.43 9.91 11.67
CA ILE A 246 7.47 9.63 10.69
C ILE A 246 7.12 10.40 9.42
N PHE A 247 7.67 11.60 9.31
CA PHE A 247 7.74 12.34 8.06
C PHE A 247 8.69 11.57 7.14
N PHE A 248 8.18 11.11 5.99
CA PHE A 248 9.02 10.67 4.89
C PHE A 248 8.86 11.69 3.76
N GLU A 249 9.95 12.38 3.43
CA GLU A 249 10.06 13.10 2.16
C GLU A 249 9.97 12.09 1.01
N ASP A 250 8.93 12.24 0.20
CA ASP A 250 8.77 11.51 -1.06
C ASP A 250 9.57 12.19 -2.19
N THR A 251 10.87 12.43 -1.98
CA THR A 251 11.73 13.12 -2.97
C THR A 251 12.33 12.19 -4.02
N ARG A 252 11.89 10.92 -4.13
CA ARG A 252 12.51 9.95 -5.06
C ARG A 252 11.56 9.20 -5.98
N PHE A 253 10.35 9.71 -6.20
CA PHE A 253 9.47 9.21 -7.26
C PHE A 253 9.02 10.33 -8.21
N SER A 254 9.97 11.17 -8.65
CA SER A 254 9.83 11.88 -9.91
C SER A 254 10.39 10.98 -11.02
N SER A 255 9.59 10.63 -12.02
CA SER A 255 10.12 10.19 -13.31
C SER A 255 11.15 11.21 -13.81
N PRO A 256 12.21 10.80 -14.53
CA PRO A 256 13.10 11.77 -15.17
C PRO A 256 12.25 12.58 -16.15
N GLN A 257 12.00 13.85 -15.82
CA GLN A 257 11.50 14.84 -16.76
C GLN A 257 12.54 14.93 -17.89
N PRO A 258 12.15 14.82 -19.18
CA PRO A 258 13.06 15.17 -20.24
C PRO A 258 13.43 16.64 -20.06
N LEU A 259 14.74 16.90 -19.95
CA LEU A 259 15.26 18.27 -19.88
C LEU A 259 14.72 19.07 -21.07
N PRO A 260 14.24 20.31 -20.87
CA PRO A 260 13.87 21.16 -21.99
C PRO A 260 15.12 21.41 -22.83
N CYS A 261 15.04 21.05 -24.12
CA CYS A 261 16.04 21.38 -25.12
C CYS A 261 16.24 22.90 -25.11
N GLY A 262 17.34 23.37 -24.52
CA GLY A 262 17.80 24.74 -24.68
C GLY A 262 18.17 25.02 -26.14
N PRO A 263 18.16 26.30 -26.57
CA PRO A 263 18.53 26.67 -27.92
C PRO A 263 19.99 26.30 -28.24
N PRO A 264 20.32 26.03 -29.52
CA PRO A 264 21.62 25.52 -29.91
C PRO A 264 22.72 26.54 -29.58
N VAL A 265 23.69 26.12 -28.77
CA VAL A 265 24.94 26.85 -28.54
C VAL A 265 25.80 26.70 -29.79
N THR A 266 26.13 27.83 -30.42
CA THR A 266 27.09 27.91 -31.53
C THR A 266 28.50 27.52 -31.07
N PRO A 267 29.26 26.74 -31.85
CA PRO A 267 30.61 26.35 -31.47
C PRO A 267 31.58 27.52 -31.69
N VAL A 268 32.25 27.96 -30.63
CA VAL A 268 33.40 28.85 -30.70
C VAL A 268 34.63 28.00 -31.02
N LEU A 269 35.28 28.29 -32.16
CA LEU A 269 36.55 27.69 -32.59
C LEU A 269 37.68 28.02 -31.58
N PRO A 270 38.61 27.11 -31.32
CA PRO A 270 39.81 27.41 -30.55
C PRO A 270 40.88 28.07 -31.41
N THR A 271 41.32 29.26 -31.01
CA THR A 271 42.48 29.94 -31.57
C THR A 271 43.76 29.25 -31.10
N LEU A 272 44.41 28.55 -32.02
CA LEU A 272 45.83 28.17 -31.98
C LEU A 272 46.71 29.42 -31.82
N LEU A 273 47.69 29.39 -30.92
CA LEU A 273 48.97 30.10 -31.10
C LEU A 273 50.09 29.47 -30.24
N THR A 274 50.88 28.67 -30.96
CA THR A 274 52.36 28.62 -31.00
C THR A 274 53.19 28.30 -29.75
N SER A 275 53.90 27.19 -29.94
CA SER A 275 55.15 26.72 -29.35
C SER A 275 56.24 27.77 -29.11
N ARG A 276 57.05 27.52 -28.06
CA ARG A 276 58.52 27.60 -28.11
C ARG A 276 59.15 26.60 -27.13
N GLN A 277 60.33 26.14 -27.55
CA GLN A 277 61.04 24.92 -27.19
C GLN A 277 61.79 24.91 -25.83
N PRO A 278 62.31 23.72 -25.42
CA PRO A 278 63.03 23.52 -24.16
C PRO A 278 64.56 23.60 -24.30
N GLN A 279 65.21 24.07 -23.24
CA GLN A 279 66.62 23.88 -22.86
C GLN A 279 66.62 24.00 -21.32
N GLY A 280 67.34 23.27 -20.47
CA GLY A 280 68.42 22.29 -20.55
C GLY A 280 69.05 22.26 -19.14
N LEU A 281 69.48 21.08 -18.70
CA LEU A 281 70.41 20.72 -17.60
C LEU A 281 71.00 21.83 -16.69
N HIS A 282 70.98 21.65 -15.35
CA HIS A 282 72.13 21.18 -14.54
C HIS A 282 71.87 21.18 -13.01
N ASP A 283 72.28 20.07 -12.39
CA ASP A 283 72.91 19.82 -11.07
C ASP A 283 72.72 20.73 -9.83
N GLY A 284 72.56 20.06 -8.69
CA GLY A 284 72.84 20.63 -7.36
C GLY A 284 72.55 19.70 -6.19
N LYS A 285 73.52 18.85 -5.84
CA LYS A 285 73.58 18.04 -4.61
C LYS A 285 73.58 18.94 -3.35
N SER A 286 72.96 18.46 -2.26
CA SER A 286 73.64 18.37 -0.95
C SER A 286 72.78 17.63 0.08
N GLN A 287 73.34 16.54 0.59
CA GLN A 287 72.97 15.86 1.82
C GLN A 287 73.31 16.73 3.04
N CYS A 288 72.48 16.68 4.07
CA CYS A 288 72.82 16.35 5.47
C CYS A 288 71.51 16.13 6.24
#